data_AF-A0A2E6GKV9-F1
#
_entry.id   AF-A0A2E6GKV9-F1
#
_cell.length_a   1.000
_cell.length_b   1.000
_cell.length_c   1.000
_cell.angle_alpha   90.00
_cell.angle_beta   90.00
_cell.angle_gamma   90.00
#
_symmetry.space_group_name_H-M   'P 1'
#
loop_
_entity.id
_entity.type
_entity.pdbx_description
1 polymer ?
#
loop_
_entity_poly.entity_id
_entity_poly.type
_entity_poly.pdbx_seq_one_letter_code
_entity_poly.pdbx_strand_id
1 'polypeptide(L)'
;MRAFEIHTFRGGKWKIDSVFDDKDLAMFEARRMDESSRYTGVRVIEENFNESTQETVSRTIFKGGRAEKQAAPNRQKKKKTTRTQGRRGGAQGRKGSRKRPVQRKQKSGILVPLLVLSLIITFGFAALFGLQQASIFQ
;
A
#
# COMPACT_ATOMS: atom_id res chain seq x y z
N MET A 1 2.90 -20.67 0.18
CA MET A 1 3.78 -20.22 1.29
C MET A 1 3.15 -19.03 2.03
N ARG A 2 3.37 -18.87 3.34
CA ARG A 2 2.94 -17.69 4.11
C ARG A 2 4.14 -16.97 4.72
N ALA A 3 4.09 -15.64 4.76
CA ALA A 3 5.07 -14.80 5.43
C ALA A 3 4.36 -13.66 6.17
N PHE A 4 4.99 -13.16 7.24
CA PHE A 4 4.47 -12.11 8.09
C PHE A 4 5.48 -10.98 8.22
N GLU A 5 5.17 -9.82 7.66
CA GLU A 5 6.04 -8.66 7.67
C GLU A 5 5.57 -7.65 8.72
N ILE A 6 6.48 -7.24 9.61
CA ILE A 6 6.25 -6.11 10.50
C ILE A 6 6.74 -4.84 9.82
N HIS A 7 5.84 -3.87 9.66
CA HIS A 7 6.17 -2.56 9.15
C HIS A 7 6.04 -1.51 10.24
N THR A 8 7.00 -0.59 10.25
CA THR A 8 7.01 0.56 11.14
C THR A 8 6.86 1.86 10.37
N PHE A 9 6.14 2.80 10.94
CA PHE A 9 5.97 4.13 10.37
C PHE A 9 6.97 5.09 11.02
N ARG A 10 7.92 5.60 10.21
CA ARG A 10 8.95 6.55 10.64
C ARG A 10 9.24 7.54 9.52
N GLY A 11 9.30 8.84 9.84
CA GLY A 11 9.60 9.88 8.87
C GLY A 11 8.62 9.94 7.70
N GLY A 12 7.33 9.72 7.96
CA GLY A 12 6.27 9.80 6.94
C GLY A 12 6.18 8.59 5.99
N LYS A 13 7.00 7.55 6.19
CA LYS A 13 7.03 6.35 5.34
C LYS A 13 6.93 5.06 6.14
N TRP A 14 6.31 4.06 5.52
CA TRP A 14 6.34 2.68 6.02
C TRP A 14 7.67 2.03 5.62
N LYS A 15 8.31 1.37 6.57
CA LYS A 15 9.49 0.54 6.34
C LYS A 15 9.24 -0.86 6.89
N ILE A 16 9.72 -1.87 6.19
CA ILE A 16 9.81 -3.23 6.74
C ILE A 16 10.87 -3.20 7.83
N ASP A 17 10.52 -3.71 9.00
CA ASP A 17 11.40 -3.80 10.15
C ASP A 17 11.90 -5.24 10.33
N SER A 18 10.99 -6.21 10.27
CA SER A 18 11.27 -7.65 10.43
C SER A 18 10.29 -8.51 9.60
N VAL A 19 10.70 -9.74 9.27
CA VAL A 19 9.89 -10.74 8.54
C VAL A 19 9.93 -12.06 9.32
N PHE A 20 8.79 -12.71 9.43
CA PHE A 20 8.60 -13.96 10.16
C PHE A 20 7.82 -14.98 9.32
N ASP A 21 8.04 -16.25 9.59
CA ASP A 21 7.29 -17.39 9.09
C ASP A 21 6.10 -17.76 10.01
N ASP A 22 6.23 -17.49 11.31
CA ASP A 22 5.19 -17.70 12.31
C ASP A 22 4.35 -16.44 12.59
N LYS A 23 3.03 -16.64 12.61
CA LYS A 23 2.06 -15.57 12.82
C LYS A 23 2.09 -15.05 14.25
N ASP A 24 2.13 -15.94 15.22
CA ASP A 24 1.94 -15.59 16.63
C ASP A 24 3.19 -14.86 17.16
N LEU A 25 4.37 -15.26 16.69
CA LEU A 25 5.62 -14.56 16.93
C LEU A 25 5.60 -13.15 16.33
N ALA A 26 5.19 -12.99 15.07
CA ALA A 26 5.06 -11.69 14.43
C ALA A 26 4.08 -10.77 15.16
N MET A 27 2.96 -11.33 15.64
CA MET A 27 1.95 -10.60 16.40
C MET A 27 2.44 -10.19 17.79
N PHE A 28 3.19 -11.06 18.47
CA PHE A 28 3.80 -10.76 19.77
C PHE A 28 4.79 -9.61 19.66
N GLU A 29 5.70 -9.69 18.68
CA GLU A 29 6.71 -8.66 18.45
C GLU A 29 6.08 -7.32 18.05
N ALA A 30 5.07 -7.34 17.17
CA ALA A 30 4.37 -6.12 16.77
C ALA A 30 3.66 -5.43 17.95
N ARG A 31 3.10 -6.19 18.90
CA ARG A 31 2.51 -5.64 20.13
C ARG A 31 3.57 -5.02 21.02
N ARG A 32 4.68 -5.73 21.26
CA ARG A 32 5.83 -5.22 22.03
C ARG A 32 6.35 -3.90 21.44
N MET A 33 6.48 -3.82 20.12
CA MET A 33 6.90 -2.61 19.41
C MET A 33 5.89 -1.47 19.54
N ASP A 34 4.59 -1.75 19.46
CA ASP A 34 3.53 -0.75 19.63
C ASP A 34 3.47 -0.21 21.08
N GLU A 35 3.72 -1.06 22.07
CA GLU A 35 3.76 -0.69 23.49
C GLU A 35 4.96 0.21 23.81
N SER A 36 6.12 -0.04 23.18
CA SER A 36 7.32 0.77 23.35
C SER A 36 7.14 2.26 23.00
N SER A 37 6.08 2.61 22.26
CA SER A 37 5.77 3.99 21.81
C SER A 37 6.88 4.67 20.98
N ARG A 38 7.92 3.92 20.58
CA ARG A 38 9.04 4.41 19.75
C ARG A 38 8.61 4.70 18.31
N TYR A 39 7.50 4.11 17.88
CA TYR A 39 6.99 4.19 16.52
C TYR A 39 5.61 4.84 16.52
N THR A 40 5.34 5.71 15.54
CA THR A 40 4.04 6.38 15.42
C THR A 40 2.96 5.46 14.84
N GLY A 41 3.39 4.40 14.15
CA GLY A 41 2.55 3.34 13.61
C GLY A 41 3.31 2.03 13.50
N VAL A 42 2.62 0.93 13.79
CA VAL A 42 3.10 -0.45 13.61
C VAL A 42 2.01 -1.22 12.90
N ARG A 43 2.33 -2.05 11.92
CA ARG A 43 1.37 -2.95 11.28
C ARG A 43 2.02 -4.28 10.95
N VAL A 44 1.22 -5.34 10.93
CA VAL A 44 1.66 -6.65 10.43
C VAL A 44 0.90 -6.96 9.15
N ILE A 45 1.64 -7.32 8.11
CA ILE A 45 1.10 -7.77 6.83
C ILE A 45 1.35 -9.27 6.72
N GLU A 46 0.27 -10.02 6.54
CA GLU A 46 0.33 -11.42 6.12
C GLU A 46 0.37 -11.44 4.60
N GLU A 47 1.37 -12.11 4.05
CA GLU A 47 1.47 -12.44 2.65
C GLU A 47 1.24 -13.93 2.47
N ASN A 48 0.34 -14.28 1.55
CA ASN A 48 0.09 -15.66 1.16
C ASN A 48 0.34 -15.81 -0.33
N PHE A 49 1.37 -16.59 -0.66
CA PHE A 49 1.72 -16.95 -2.03
C PHE A 49 1.13 -18.32 -2.38
N ASN A 50 0.30 -18.36 -3.41
CA ASN A 50 -0.23 -19.59 -3.95
C ASN A 50 0.61 -20.03 -5.16
N GLU A 51 1.38 -21.09 -4.99
CA GLU A 51 2.26 -21.62 -6.05
C GLU A 51 1.50 -22.15 -7.26
N SER A 52 0.26 -22.63 -7.09
CA SER A 52 -0.52 -23.17 -8.20
C SER A 52 -1.10 -22.09 -9.11
N THR A 53 -1.45 -20.92 -8.56
CA THR A 53 -2.00 -19.79 -9.31
C THR A 53 -0.98 -18.69 -9.59
N GLN A 54 0.22 -18.78 -9.00
CA GLN A 54 1.23 -17.72 -8.97
C GLN A 54 0.70 -16.38 -8.41
N GLU A 55 -0.34 -16.42 -7.59
CA GLU A 55 -0.95 -15.23 -7.01
C GLU A 55 -0.41 -14.95 -5.61
N THR A 56 -0.19 -13.67 -5.33
CA THR A 56 0.17 -13.16 -4.01
C THR A 56 -0.99 -12.38 -3.42
N VAL A 57 -1.47 -12.80 -2.25
CA VAL A 57 -2.51 -12.10 -1.49
C VAL A 57 -1.90 -11.53 -0.22
N SER A 58 -1.90 -10.20 -0.10
CA SER A 58 -1.40 -9.51 1.10
C SER A 58 -2.55 -8.90 1.90
N ARG A 59 -2.57 -9.09 3.22
CA ARG A 59 -3.57 -8.51 4.12
C ARG A 59 -2.94 -7.97 5.40
N THR A 60 -3.42 -6.83 5.88
CA THR A 60 -3.01 -6.32 7.20
C THR A 60 -3.77 -7.07 8.30
N ILE A 61 -3.04 -7.76 9.18
CA ILE A 61 -3.61 -8.54 10.29
C ILE A 61 -3.51 -7.83 11.64
N PHE A 62 -2.56 -6.89 11.78
CA PHE A 62 -2.43 -6.03 12.94
C PHE A 62 -2.19 -4.59 12.51
N LYS A 63 -2.77 -3.66 13.26
CA LYS A 63 -2.51 -2.23 13.10
C LYS A 63 -2.54 -1.58 14.47
N GLY A 64 -1.38 -1.07 14.87
CA GLY A 64 -1.14 -0.30 16.09
C GLY A 64 -0.63 1.09 15.77
N GLY A 65 -0.28 1.83 16.82
CA GLY A 65 0.22 3.19 16.78
C GLY A 65 -0.69 4.17 17.50
N ARG A 66 -0.11 5.31 17.87
CA ARG A 66 -0.82 6.40 18.56
C ARG A 66 -2.06 6.87 17.79
N ALA A 67 -1.96 6.93 16.46
CA ALA A 67 -3.07 7.33 15.59
C ALA A 67 -4.23 6.31 15.57
N GLU A 68 -3.96 5.00 15.64
CA GLU A 68 -5.01 3.98 15.68
C GLU A 68 -5.66 3.92 17.07
N LYS A 69 -4.88 4.07 18.16
CA LYS A 69 -5.40 4.11 19.54
C LYS A 69 -6.41 5.25 19.75
N GLN A 70 -6.18 6.41 19.13
CA GLN A 70 -7.12 7.54 19.15
C GLN A 70 -8.37 7.32 18.27
N ALA A 71 -8.25 6.53 17.19
CA ALA A 71 -9.36 6.23 16.28
C ALA A 71 -10.23 5.03 16.71
N ALA A 72 -9.68 4.13 17.54
CA ALA A 72 -10.34 2.92 18.05
C ALA A 72 -11.68 3.13 18.78
N PRO A 73 -11.87 4.13 19.68
CA PRO A 73 -13.13 4.28 20.41
C PRO A 73 -14.34 4.60 19.50
N ASN A 74 -14.10 5.17 18.32
CA ASN A 74 -15.18 5.51 17.38
C ASN A 74 -15.58 4.32 16.48
N ARG A 75 -14.71 3.33 16.30
CA ARG A 75 -14.99 2.12 15.49
C ARG A 75 -15.87 1.09 16.19
N GLN A 76 -15.77 0.99 17.52
CA GLN A 76 -16.57 0.02 18.30
C GLN A 76 -18.07 0.37 18.30
N LYS A 77 -18.42 1.67 18.30
CA LYS A 77 -19.82 2.12 18.24
C LYS A 77 -20.51 1.80 16.89
N LYS A 78 -19.77 1.81 15.78
CA LYS A 78 -20.32 1.48 14.45
C LYS A 78 -20.52 -0.01 14.19
N LYS A 79 -19.84 -0.91 14.91
CA LYS A 79 -19.94 -2.36 14.68
C LYS A 79 -21.13 -3.01 15.40
N LYS A 80 -21.70 -2.34 16.41
CA LYS A 80 -22.86 -2.84 17.19
C LYS A 80 -24.22 -2.56 16.52
N THR A 81 -24.33 -1.59 15.61
CA THR A 81 -25.60 -1.21 14.97
C THR A 81 -25.93 -1.98 13.69
N THR A 82 -25.03 -2.79 13.15
CA THR A 82 -25.26 -3.51 11.87
C THR A 82 -25.60 -5.00 12.03
N ARG A 83 -25.56 -5.55 13.25
CA ARG A 83 -25.72 -7.01 13.47
C ARG A 83 -27.11 -7.47 13.93
N THR A 84 -28.07 -6.56 14.09
CA THR A 84 -29.40 -6.88 14.63
C THR A 84 -30.53 -6.35 13.75
N GLN A 85 -30.51 -6.59 12.44
CA GLN A 85 -31.69 -6.49 11.57
C GLN A 85 -31.32 -7.02 10.19
N GLY A 86 -31.77 -8.23 9.86
CA GLY A 86 -31.48 -8.84 8.55
C GLY A 86 -31.79 -10.33 8.43
N ARG A 87 -32.77 -10.83 9.20
CA ARG A 87 -33.42 -12.12 8.92
C ARG A 87 -34.93 -11.86 8.95
N ARG A 88 -35.50 -11.61 7.76
CA ARG A 88 -36.87 -11.95 7.33
C ARG A 88 -37.24 -11.17 6.06
N GLY A 89 -37.45 -11.93 4.98
CA GLY A 89 -38.54 -11.72 4.02
C GLY A 89 -38.43 -10.62 2.97
N GLY A 90 -38.57 -11.02 1.71
CA GLY A 90 -39.51 -10.34 0.80
C GLY A 90 -38.93 -9.30 -0.17
N ALA A 91 -38.86 -9.72 -1.43
CA ALA A 91 -39.36 -9.04 -2.63
C ALA A 91 -39.31 -7.49 -2.74
N GLN A 92 -38.72 -7.08 -3.87
CA GLN A 92 -39.24 -6.04 -4.77
C GLN A 92 -39.03 -4.56 -4.40
N GLY A 93 -38.06 -3.97 -5.10
CA GLY A 93 -38.18 -2.65 -5.72
C GLY A 93 -38.14 -1.42 -4.80
N ARG A 94 -37.02 -0.69 -4.83
CA ARG A 94 -37.07 0.78 -4.91
C ARG A 94 -35.76 1.39 -5.40
N LYS A 95 -35.87 2.10 -6.52
CA LYS A 95 -34.95 3.11 -7.04
C LYS A 95 -34.50 4.04 -5.92
N GLY A 96 -33.19 4.21 -5.78
CA GLY A 96 -32.59 5.17 -4.86
C GLY A 96 -31.21 5.55 -5.35
N SER A 97 -31.14 6.67 -6.06
CA SER A 97 -29.94 7.31 -6.56
C SER A 97 -28.92 7.55 -5.44
N ARG A 98 -27.73 6.97 -5.57
CA ARG A 98 -26.55 7.44 -4.83
C ARG A 98 -25.38 7.56 -5.79
N LYS A 99 -25.17 8.81 -6.24
CA LYS A 99 -23.99 9.26 -6.98
C LYS A 99 -22.74 8.73 -6.25
N ARG A 100 -22.01 7.83 -6.90
CA ARG A 100 -20.70 7.36 -6.42
C ARG A 100 -19.71 8.53 -6.54
N PRO A 101 -18.92 8.84 -5.49
CA PRO A 101 -17.90 9.87 -5.59
C PRO A 101 -16.81 9.44 -6.57
N VAL A 102 -16.55 10.38 -7.49
CA VAL A 102 -15.49 10.49 -8.48
C VAL A 102 -14.19 9.77 -8.06
N GLN A 103 -13.77 8.81 -8.87
CA GLN A 103 -12.42 8.25 -8.84
C GLN A 103 -11.43 9.39 -9.07
N ARG A 104 -10.70 9.79 -8.02
CA ARG A 104 -9.51 10.62 -8.20
C ARG A 104 -8.47 9.78 -8.92
N LYS A 105 -8.38 9.98 -10.24
CA LYS A 105 -7.29 9.50 -11.08
C LYS A 105 -5.99 10.06 -10.49
N GLN A 106 -5.25 9.24 -9.74
CA GLN A 106 -3.88 9.54 -9.36
C GLN A 106 -3.10 9.69 -10.68
N LYS A 107 -2.71 10.91 -11.03
CA LYS A 107 -1.76 11.16 -12.11
C LYS A 107 -0.44 10.51 -11.66
N SER A 108 -0.12 9.37 -12.23
CA SER A 108 1.16 8.70 -12.03
C SER A 108 2.28 9.64 -12.49
N GLY A 109 3.27 9.87 -11.63
CA GLY A 109 4.43 10.73 -11.88
C GLY A 109 5.43 10.16 -12.89
N ILE A 110 4.94 9.52 -13.95
CA ILE A 110 5.74 8.86 -14.99
C ILE A 110 6.29 9.87 -16.02
N LEU A 111 5.76 11.09 -16.07
CA LEU A 111 6.21 12.13 -17.01
C LEU A 111 7.63 12.65 -16.71
N VAL A 112 7.99 12.76 -15.44
CA VAL A 112 9.33 13.27 -15.04
C VAL A 112 10.44 12.30 -15.45
N PRO A 113 10.39 10.98 -15.16
CA PRO A 113 11.44 10.06 -15.62
C PRO A 113 11.49 9.92 -17.15
N LEU A 114 10.36 10.02 -17.86
CA LEU A 114 10.34 10.01 -19.33
C LEU A 114 11.03 11.23 -19.95
N LEU A 115 10.85 12.42 -19.38
CA LEU A 115 11.53 13.63 -19.86
C LEU A 115 13.05 13.56 -19.64
N VAL A 116 13.48 13.05 -18.48
CA VAL A 116 14.92 12.87 -18.20
C VAL A 116 15.53 11.85 -19.15
N LEU A 117 14.85 10.73 -19.41
CA LEU A 117 15.32 9.72 -20.37
C LEU A 117 15.42 10.30 -21.80
N SER A 118 14.41 11.07 -22.24
CA SER A 118 14.42 11.73 -23.55
C SER A 118 15.61 12.67 -23.72
N LEU A 119 15.94 13.46 -22.69
CA LEU A 119 17.08 14.38 -22.70
C LEU A 119 18.43 13.66 -22.83
N ILE A 120 18.59 12.51 -22.17
CA ILE A 120 19.82 11.72 -22.27
C ILE A 120 20.00 11.16 -23.68
N ILE A 121 18.90 10.67 -24.28
CA ILE A 121 18.92 10.11 -25.63
C ILE A 121 19.27 11.21 -26.66
N THR A 122 18.64 12.38 -26.59
CA THR A 122 18.92 13.47 -27.55
C THR A 122 20.35 13.99 -27.43
N PHE A 123 20.87 14.11 -26.21
CA PHE A 123 22.27 14.52 -26.00
C PHE A 123 23.26 13.48 -26.52
N GLY A 124 22.99 12.18 -26.30
CA GLY A 124 23.80 11.09 -26.85
C GLY A 124 23.81 11.09 -28.39
N PHE A 125 22.65 11.25 -29.03
CA PHE A 125 22.57 11.32 -30.49
C PHE A 125 23.28 12.54 -31.07
N ALA A 126 23.18 13.71 -30.43
CA ALA A 126 23.88 14.91 -30.87
C ALA A 126 25.40 14.76 -30.80
N ALA A 127 25.93 14.12 -29.75
CA ALA A 127 27.37 13.84 -29.63
C ALA A 127 27.88 12.91 -30.74
N LEU A 128 27.13 11.84 -31.05
CA LEU A 128 27.48 10.91 -32.12
C LEU A 128 27.46 11.57 -33.51
N PHE A 129 26.42 12.37 -33.80
CA PHE A 129 26.34 13.10 -35.07
C PHE A 129 27.40 14.20 -35.18
N GLY A 130 27.75 14.87 -34.08
CA GLY A 130 28.81 15.87 -34.04
C GLY A 130 30.18 15.27 -34.35
N LEU A 131 30.49 14.09 -33.80
CA LEU A 131 31.73 13.37 -34.10
C LEU A 131 31.78 12.88 -35.55
N GLN A 132 30.64 12.42 -36.09
CA GLN A 132 30.57 11.96 -37.48
C GLN A 132 30.78 13.12 -38.47
N GLN A 133 30.16 14.28 -38.24
CA GLN A 133 30.38 15.48 -39.08
C GLN A 133 31.82 15.99 -38.98
N ALA A 134 32.42 15.97 -37.78
CA ALA A 134 33.81 16.37 -37.59
C ALA A 134 34.80 15.45 -38.35
N SER A 135 34.50 14.15 -38.46
CA SER A 135 35.32 13.19 -39.22
C SER A 135 35.21 13.29 -40.74
N ILE A 136 34.19 13.98 -41.26
CA ILE A 136 33.96 14.16 -42.71
C ILE A 136 34.67 15.43 -43.24
N PHE A 137 35.02 16.37 -42.36
CA PHE A 137 35.66 17.65 -42.70
C PHE A 137 37.18 17.69 -42.48
N GLN A 138 37.83 16.53 -42.28
CA GLN A 138 39.28 16.38 -42.12
C GLN A 138 39.83 15.42 -43.17
#